data_AF-A0A0N0D6V5-F1
#
_entry.id   AF-A0A0N0D6V5-F1
#
_cell.length_a   1.000
_cell.length_b   1.000
_cell.length_c   1.000
_cell.angle_alpha   90.00
_cell.angle_beta   90.00
_cell.angle_gamma   90.00
#
_symmetry.space_group_name_H-M   'P 1'
#
loop_
_entity.id
_entity.type
_entity.pdbx_description
1 polymer ?
#
loop_
_entity_poly.entity_id
_entity_poly.type
_entity_poly.pdbx_seq_one_letter_code
_entity_poly.pdbx_strand_id
1 'polypeptide(L)'
;MTYDPIFWNHYMDQNFSKINKKIRNYFPNDTDLAEEAISFTLERISAKLKQYDPKKWKSPDAYIFACIPWEIKHFKEKYFGRFRPPKSLVKMNNLLWIETYRLLCINKMSENEIIEYLKTNSMIRIKIEKIEEAITVVKEKYPNCIKELKEISDADDNNFTNNSDTKNPETEVIDHQVKMFIQMITSNDQSYIPQNIPVFKMIHKIAKKIKPEHKTFLRLIFENGLNRREAGEKLGWNADQSNGVYRRLMEKLAPLKTYLKDLFED
;
A
#
# COMPACT_ATOMS: atom_id res chain seq x y z
N MET A 1 8.09 20.62 -25.03
CA MET A 1 7.64 19.99 -26.28
C MET A 1 6.34 19.29 -25.94
N THR A 2 5.21 19.90 -26.29
CA THR A 2 3.87 19.33 -26.06
C THR A 2 3.52 18.52 -27.29
N TYR A 3 3.21 17.24 -27.10
CA TYR A 3 2.77 16.36 -28.20
C TYR A 3 1.35 16.73 -28.63
N ASP A 4 1.11 16.70 -29.93
CA ASP A 4 -0.20 16.94 -30.55
C ASP A 4 -1.19 15.82 -30.15
N PRO A 5 -2.47 16.14 -29.83
CA PRO A 5 -3.54 15.14 -29.73
C PRO A 5 -3.54 14.07 -30.84
N ILE A 6 -3.20 14.43 -32.09
CA ILE A 6 -3.13 13.50 -33.22
C ILE A 6 -2.04 12.45 -33.01
N PHE A 7 -0.88 12.85 -32.48
CA PHE A 7 0.20 11.92 -32.15
C PHE A 7 -0.27 10.89 -31.11
N TRP A 8 -0.95 11.33 -30.07
CA TRP A 8 -1.39 10.45 -28.98
C TRP A 8 -2.45 9.45 -29.42
N ASN A 9 -3.41 9.87 -30.25
CA ASN A 9 -4.39 8.94 -30.81
C ASN A 9 -3.71 7.85 -31.64
N HIS A 10 -2.84 8.25 -32.57
CA HIS A 10 -2.08 7.30 -33.39
C HIS A 10 -1.20 6.38 -32.54
N TYR A 11 -0.56 6.92 -31.51
CA TYR A 11 0.29 6.15 -30.60
C TYR A 11 -0.51 5.11 -29.80
N MET A 12 -1.68 5.49 -29.29
CA MET A 12 -2.59 4.60 -28.57
C MET A 12 -3.08 3.48 -29.49
N ASP A 13 -3.45 3.79 -30.73
CA ASP A 13 -3.88 2.79 -31.73
C ASP A 13 -2.77 1.77 -32.02
N GLN A 14 -1.53 2.25 -32.22
CA GLN A 14 -0.38 1.38 -32.49
C GLN A 14 -0.02 0.46 -31.30
N ASN A 15 -0.25 0.94 -30.07
CA ASN A 15 0.13 0.20 -28.84
C ASN A 15 -1.05 -0.44 -28.11
N PHE A 16 -2.26 -0.35 -28.67
CA PHE A 16 -3.50 -0.87 -28.08
C PHE A 16 -3.39 -2.34 -27.68
N SER A 17 -2.80 -3.18 -28.55
CA SER A 17 -2.62 -4.61 -28.28
C SER A 17 -1.76 -4.88 -27.04
N LYS A 18 -0.69 -4.11 -26.84
CA LYS A 18 0.20 -4.24 -25.67
C LYS A 18 -0.49 -3.74 -24.40
N ILE A 19 -1.19 -2.60 -24.48
CA ILE A 19 -1.94 -2.01 -23.36
C ILE A 19 -3.04 -2.98 -22.91
N ASN A 20 -3.84 -3.50 -23.85
CA ASN A 20 -4.88 -4.49 -23.57
C ASN A 20 -4.31 -5.75 -22.92
N LYS A 21 -3.23 -6.31 -23.48
CA LYS A 21 -2.59 -7.48 -22.89
C LYS A 21 -2.15 -7.21 -21.45
N LYS A 22 -1.56 -6.04 -21.18
CA LYS A 22 -1.13 -5.66 -19.83
C LYS A 22 -2.32 -5.52 -18.87
N ILE A 23 -3.43 -4.92 -19.31
CA ILE A 23 -4.64 -4.74 -18.50
C ILE A 23 -5.32 -6.09 -18.22
N ARG A 24 -5.50 -6.95 -19.23
CA ARG A 24 -6.10 -8.29 -19.07
C ARG A 24 -5.35 -9.16 -18.06
N ASN A 25 -4.02 -9.01 -17.97
CA ASN A 25 -3.23 -9.74 -16.97
C ASN A 25 -3.62 -9.41 -15.52
N TYR A 26 -4.32 -8.30 -15.25
CA TYR A 26 -4.85 -7.99 -13.91
C TYR A 26 -6.17 -8.71 -13.60
N PHE A 27 -6.80 -9.33 -14.59
CA PHE A 27 -8.11 -10.00 -14.52
C PHE A 27 -8.07 -11.32 -15.32
N PRO A 28 -7.20 -12.29 -14.94
CA PRO A 28 -6.98 -13.51 -15.73
C PRO A 28 -8.21 -14.41 -15.86
N ASN A 29 -9.13 -14.33 -14.89
CA ASN A 29 -10.28 -15.25 -14.76
C ASN A 29 -11.63 -14.57 -15.07
N ASP A 30 -11.64 -13.27 -15.39
CA ASP A 30 -12.86 -12.49 -15.57
C ASP A 30 -12.75 -11.64 -16.83
N THR A 31 -13.29 -12.17 -17.94
CA THR A 31 -13.16 -11.54 -19.26
C THR A 31 -14.03 -10.29 -19.36
N ASP A 32 -15.23 -10.32 -18.79
CA ASP A 32 -16.17 -9.20 -18.86
C ASP A 32 -15.64 -8.01 -18.07
N LEU A 33 -15.16 -8.26 -16.83
CA LEU A 33 -14.53 -7.24 -16.02
C LEU A 33 -13.24 -6.71 -16.66
N ALA A 34 -12.50 -7.55 -17.39
CA ALA A 34 -11.32 -7.11 -18.12
C ALA A 34 -11.67 -6.12 -19.25
N GLU A 35 -12.75 -6.32 -20.00
CA GLU A 35 -13.20 -5.37 -21.05
C GLU A 35 -13.64 -4.02 -20.45
N GLU A 36 -14.36 -4.05 -19.33
CA GLU A 36 -14.73 -2.84 -18.60
C GLU A 36 -13.50 -2.09 -18.08
N ALA A 37 -12.55 -2.82 -17.50
CA ALA A 37 -11.30 -2.25 -17.00
C ALA A 37 -10.46 -1.65 -18.13
N ILE A 38 -10.43 -2.28 -19.30
CA ILE A 38 -9.76 -1.76 -20.50
C ILE A 38 -10.38 -0.43 -20.90
N SER A 39 -11.70 -0.38 -21.06
CA SER A 39 -12.43 0.81 -21.48
C SER A 39 -12.19 1.97 -20.51
N PHE A 40 -12.36 1.72 -19.21
CA PHE A 40 -12.13 2.70 -18.15
C PHE A 40 -10.68 3.20 -18.12
N THR A 41 -9.71 2.29 -18.22
CA THR A 41 -8.28 2.63 -18.14
C THR A 41 -7.84 3.45 -19.35
N LEU A 42 -8.30 3.10 -20.57
CA LEU A 42 -7.98 3.83 -21.79
C LEU A 42 -8.55 5.25 -21.76
N GLU A 43 -9.78 5.42 -21.31
CA GLU A 43 -10.41 6.73 -21.15
C GLU A 43 -9.56 7.62 -20.22
N ARG A 44 -9.18 7.11 -19.04
CA ARG A 44 -8.41 7.88 -18.06
C ARG A 44 -6.98 8.15 -18.49
N ILE A 45 -6.32 7.18 -19.14
CA ILE A 45 -4.98 7.40 -19.70
C ILE A 45 -5.04 8.49 -20.76
N SER A 46 -6.02 8.44 -21.68
CA SER A 46 -6.16 9.44 -22.76
C SER A 46 -6.25 10.87 -22.21
N ALA A 47 -6.98 11.06 -21.10
CA ALA A 47 -7.05 12.36 -20.41
C ALA A 47 -5.71 12.80 -19.79
N LYS A 48 -4.89 11.84 -19.33
CA LYS A 48 -3.58 12.09 -18.72
C LYS A 48 -2.46 12.30 -19.73
N LEU A 49 -2.59 11.87 -20.99
CA LEU A 49 -1.55 12.04 -22.01
C LEU A 49 -1.14 13.51 -22.23
N LYS A 50 -2.06 14.46 -21.97
CA LYS A 50 -1.78 15.91 -21.98
C LYS A 50 -0.77 16.35 -20.93
N GLN A 51 -0.56 15.56 -19.88
CA GLN A 51 0.35 15.82 -18.76
C GLN A 51 1.73 15.17 -18.96
N TYR A 52 1.97 14.49 -20.08
CA TYR A 52 3.26 13.88 -20.37
C TYR A 52 4.38 14.92 -20.42
N ASP A 53 5.43 14.67 -19.64
CA ASP A 53 6.64 15.50 -19.61
C ASP A 53 7.85 14.68 -20.10
N PRO A 54 8.39 14.97 -21.30
CA PRO A 54 9.54 14.26 -21.85
C PRO A 54 10.82 14.46 -21.04
N LYS A 55 10.88 15.42 -20.11
CA LYS A 55 12.04 15.59 -19.21
C LYS A 55 11.99 14.62 -18.03
N LYS A 56 10.80 14.17 -17.62
CA LYS A 56 10.61 13.25 -16.49
C LYS A 56 10.61 11.78 -16.93
N TRP A 57 10.11 11.51 -18.13
CA TRP A 57 9.90 10.15 -18.62
C TRP A 57 10.87 9.83 -19.75
N LYS A 58 11.44 8.62 -19.69
CA LYS A 58 12.38 8.12 -20.71
C LYS A 58 11.70 7.88 -22.06
N SER A 59 10.41 7.51 -22.06
CA SER A 59 9.61 7.29 -23.27
C SER A 59 8.10 7.42 -22.99
N PRO A 60 7.28 7.62 -24.03
CA PRO A 60 5.82 7.54 -23.94
C PRO A 60 5.32 6.20 -23.41
N ASP A 61 5.95 5.09 -23.82
CA ASP A 61 5.66 3.74 -23.30
C ASP A 61 5.82 3.70 -21.79
N ALA A 62 6.97 4.16 -21.28
CA ALA A 62 7.25 4.15 -19.84
C ALA A 62 6.20 4.94 -19.06
N TYR A 63 5.72 6.06 -19.60
CA TYR A 63 4.67 6.85 -18.97
C TYR A 63 3.33 6.12 -18.95
N ILE A 64 2.88 5.58 -20.09
CA ILE A 64 1.59 4.88 -20.19
C ILE A 64 1.59 3.63 -19.32
N PHE A 65 2.64 2.80 -19.39
CA PHE A 65 2.75 1.59 -18.58
C PHE A 65 2.86 1.89 -17.09
N ALA A 66 3.43 3.03 -16.70
CA ALA A 66 3.39 3.49 -15.31
C ALA A 66 1.99 3.96 -14.88
N CYS A 67 1.16 4.48 -15.79
CA CYS A 67 -0.20 4.90 -15.47
C CYS A 67 -1.17 3.72 -15.29
N ILE A 68 -0.99 2.62 -16.03
CA ILE A 68 -1.91 1.46 -16.01
C ILE A 68 -2.16 0.95 -14.58
N PRO A 69 -1.16 0.63 -13.75
CA PRO A 69 -1.39 0.13 -12.38
C PRO A 69 -2.27 1.07 -11.54
N TRP A 70 -2.07 2.39 -11.67
CA TRP A 70 -2.84 3.40 -10.97
C TRP A 70 -4.29 3.46 -11.43
N GLU A 71 -4.53 3.42 -12.74
CA GLU A 71 -5.89 3.42 -13.26
C GLU A 71 -6.64 2.13 -12.95
N ILE A 72 -5.96 0.98 -12.99
CA ILE A 72 -6.53 -0.30 -12.58
C ILE A 72 -6.90 -0.28 -11.09
N LYS A 73 -6.07 0.33 -10.25
CA LYS A 73 -6.40 0.55 -8.83
C LYS A 73 -7.67 1.40 -8.70
N HIS A 74 -7.77 2.52 -9.42
CA HIS A 74 -8.97 3.37 -9.40
C HIS A 74 -10.21 2.65 -9.95
N PHE A 75 -10.06 1.83 -10.98
CA PHE A 75 -11.13 0.99 -11.49
C PHE A 75 -11.62 0.03 -10.39
N LYS A 76 -10.70 -0.68 -9.75
CA LYS A 76 -11.02 -1.59 -8.63
C LYS A 76 -11.66 -0.85 -7.47
N GLU A 77 -11.21 0.36 -7.14
CA GLU A 77 -11.83 1.18 -6.10
C GLU A 77 -13.23 1.67 -6.47
N LYS A 78 -13.48 1.96 -7.75
CA LYS A 78 -14.80 2.35 -8.25
C LYS A 78 -15.76 1.15 -8.26
N TYR A 79 -15.28 0.00 -8.74
CA TYR A 79 -16.09 -1.20 -8.95
C TYR A 79 -16.32 -2.00 -7.66
N PHE A 80 -15.27 -2.20 -6.85
CA PHE A 80 -15.32 -2.98 -5.61
C PHE A 80 -15.38 -2.13 -4.34
N GLY A 81 -15.28 -0.80 -4.47
CA GLY A 81 -15.17 0.12 -3.34
C GLY A 81 -13.74 0.26 -2.81
N ARG A 82 -13.53 1.23 -1.92
CA ARG A 82 -12.22 1.44 -1.28
C ARG A 82 -11.93 0.33 -0.27
N PHE A 83 -10.76 -0.29 -0.37
CA PHE A 83 -10.32 -1.30 0.58
C PHE A 83 -10.31 -0.75 2.01
N ARG A 84 -11.12 -1.34 2.88
CA ARG A 84 -11.04 -1.16 4.33
C ARG A 84 -10.97 -2.53 4.99
N PRO A 85 -9.82 -2.93 5.57
CA PRO A 85 -9.74 -4.21 6.25
C PRO A 85 -10.74 -4.23 7.41
N PRO A 86 -11.40 -5.37 7.67
CA PRO A 86 -12.32 -5.50 8.80
C PRO A 86 -11.63 -5.13 10.11
N LYS A 87 -12.30 -4.36 10.98
CA LYS A 87 -11.75 -3.94 12.28
C LYS A 87 -11.28 -5.13 13.12
N SER A 88 -11.97 -6.27 13.02
CA SER A 88 -11.59 -7.54 13.64
C SER A 88 -10.21 -8.03 13.18
N LEU A 89 -9.90 -7.89 11.88
CA LEU A 89 -8.63 -8.30 11.31
C LEU A 89 -7.49 -7.36 11.72
N VAL A 90 -7.76 -6.05 11.72
CA VAL A 90 -6.80 -5.03 12.18
C VAL A 90 -6.42 -5.25 13.64
N LYS A 91 -7.39 -5.58 14.50
CA LYS A 91 -7.15 -5.89 15.92
C LYS A 91 -6.25 -7.10 16.15
N MET A 92 -6.21 -8.06 15.22
CA MET A 92 -5.38 -9.26 15.34
C MET A 92 -3.90 -8.99 15.02
N ASN A 93 -3.58 -7.81 14.46
CA ASN A 93 -2.22 -7.36 14.15
C ASN A 93 -1.39 -8.39 13.33
N ASN A 94 -2.06 -9.19 12.49
CA ASN A 94 -1.41 -10.19 11.64
C ASN A 94 -1.41 -9.72 10.18
N LEU A 95 -0.25 -9.28 9.70
CA LEU A 95 -0.05 -8.75 8.35
C LEU A 95 -0.39 -9.77 7.27
N LEU A 96 -0.02 -11.04 7.50
CA LEU A 96 -0.31 -12.10 6.54
C LEU A 96 -1.81 -12.24 6.35
N TRP A 97 -2.60 -12.16 7.43
CA TRP A 97 -4.06 -12.27 7.35
C TRP A 97 -4.71 -11.08 6.66
N ILE A 98 -4.22 -9.86 6.91
CA ILE A 98 -4.71 -8.64 6.24
C ILE A 98 -4.43 -8.71 4.74
N GLU A 99 -3.22 -9.14 4.38
CA GLU A 99 -2.82 -9.25 2.99
C GLU A 99 -3.57 -10.38 2.28
N THR A 100 -3.67 -11.56 2.90
CA THR A 100 -4.50 -12.67 2.39
C THR A 100 -5.96 -12.24 2.21
N TYR A 101 -6.53 -11.49 3.16
CA TYR A 101 -7.89 -10.94 3.01
C TYR A 101 -7.99 -9.99 1.82
N ARG A 102 -7.03 -9.10 1.62
CA ARG A 102 -7.00 -8.20 0.46
C ARG A 102 -6.98 -9.00 -0.85
N LEU A 103 -6.09 -9.98 -0.95
CA LEU A 103 -5.92 -10.76 -2.18
C LEU A 103 -7.13 -11.66 -2.46
N LEU A 104 -7.67 -12.31 -1.42
CA LEU A 104 -8.80 -13.24 -1.53
C LEU A 104 -10.13 -12.50 -1.75
N CYS A 105 -10.40 -11.48 -0.94
CA CYS A 105 -11.74 -10.88 -0.87
C CYS A 105 -11.94 -9.71 -1.82
N ILE A 106 -10.87 -8.96 -2.12
CA ILE A 106 -10.94 -7.75 -2.94
C ILE A 106 -10.41 -8.05 -4.33
N ASN A 107 -9.21 -8.63 -4.42
CA ASN A 107 -8.60 -8.91 -5.71
C ASN A 107 -9.13 -10.20 -6.34
N LYS A 108 -9.94 -10.98 -5.61
CA LYS A 108 -10.56 -12.23 -6.06
C LYS A 108 -9.56 -13.21 -6.66
N MET A 109 -8.34 -13.24 -6.12
CA MET A 109 -7.32 -14.19 -6.53
C MET A 109 -7.67 -15.59 -6.02
N SER A 110 -7.38 -16.60 -6.84
CA SER A 110 -7.44 -18.00 -6.43
C SER A 110 -6.40 -18.31 -5.36
N GLU A 111 -6.61 -19.38 -4.59
CA GLU A 111 -5.67 -19.78 -3.53
C GLU A 111 -4.26 -20.02 -4.07
N ASN A 112 -4.16 -20.65 -5.24
CA ASN A 112 -2.88 -20.91 -5.90
C ASN A 112 -2.17 -19.60 -6.28
N GLU A 113 -2.89 -18.63 -6.85
CA GLU A 113 -2.34 -17.32 -7.19
C GLU A 113 -1.91 -16.57 -5.93
N ILE A 114 -2.66 -16.66 -4.83
CA ILE A 114 -2.29 -16.04 -3.55
C ILE A 114 -1.02 -16.67 -2.99
N ILE A 115 -0.91 -17.99 -3.01
CA ILE A 115 0.28 -18.71 -2.55
C ILE A 115 1.48 -18.31 -3.40
N GLU A 116 1.36 -18.30 -4.72
CA GLU A 116 2.43 -17.92 -5.62
C GLU A 116 2.82 -16.45 -5.45
N TYR A 117 1.85 -15.56 -5.38
CA TYR A 117 2.05 -14.12 -5.17
C TYR A 117 2.74 -13.85 -3.84
N LEU A 118 2.24 -14.41 -2.74
CA LEU A 118 2.84 -14.22 -1.42
C LEU A 118 4.20 -14.90 -1.33
N LYS A 119 4.42 -16.06 -1.95
CA LYS A 119 5.73 -16.71 -1.98
C LYS A 119 6.77 -15.88 -2.74
N THR A 120 6.37 -15.20 -3.80
CA THR A 120 7.26 -14.45 -4.70
C THR A 120 7.47 -13.01 -4.21
N ASN A 121 6.43 -12.36 -3.72
CA ASN A 121 6.43 -10.94 -3.35
C ASN A 121 6.50 -10.66 -1.84
N SER A 122 6.36 -11.68 -0.98
CA SER A 122 6.53 -11.42 0.45
C SER A 122 8.01 -11.28 0.81
N MET A 123 8.35 -10.19 1.52
CA MET A 123 9.69 -9.91 2.06
C MET A 123 10.22 -11.00 3.01
N ILE A 124 9.33 -11.86 3.51
CA ILE A 124 9.62 -12.92 4.45
C ILE A 124 9.51 -14.21 3.63
N ARG A 125 10.44 -15.16 3.75
CA ARG A 125 10.17 -16.53 3.27
C ARG A 125 9.08 -17.12 4.16
N ILE A 126 7.83 -16.79 3.86
CA ILE A 126 6.68 -17.32 4.54
C ILE A 126 6.56 -18.77 4.08
N LYS A 127 6.50 -19.68 5.05
CA LYS A 127 6.31 -21.09 4.73
C LYS A 127 4.91 -21.27 4.14
N ILE A 128 4.76 -22.18 3.19
CA ILE A 128 3.51 -22.38 2.46
C ILE A 128 2.38 -22.70 3.44
N GLU A 129 2.66 -23.49 4.47
CA GLU A 129 1.67 -23.89 5.48
C GLU A 129 1.09 -22.68 6.24
N LYS A 130 1.87 -21.60 6.40
CA LYS A 130 1.39 -20.36 7.04
C LYS A 130 0.50 -19.52 6.13
N ILE A 131 0.74 -19.56 4.83
CA ILE A 131 -0.12 -18.90 3.83
C ILE A 131 -1.45 -19.66 3.75
N GLU A 132 -1.39 -20.99 3.68
CA GLU A 132 -2.58 -21.86 3.71
C GLU A 132 -3.40 -21.65 4.99
N GLU A 133 -2.75 -21.63 6.16
CA GLU A 133 -3.42 -21.32 7.43
C GLU A 133 -4.12 -19.96 7.39
N ALA A 134 -3.46 -18.93 6.84
CA ALA A 134 -4.05 -17.61 6.70
C ALA A 134 -5.26 -17.61 5.74
N ILE A 135 -5.19 -18.35 4.64
CA ILE A 135 -6.30 -18.51 3.69
C ILE A 135 -7.48 -19.17 4.41
N THR A 136 -7.26 -20.30 5.10
CA THR A 136 -8.31 -21.00 5.84
C THR A 136 -8.98 -20.09 6.87
N VAL A 137 -8.19 -19.41 7.71
CA VAL A 137 -8.72 -18.50 8.75
C VAL A 137 -9.54 -17.35 8.14
N VAL A 138 -9.08 -16.78 7.03
CA VAL A 138 -9.80 -15.70 6.34
C VAL A 138 -11.11 -16.22 5.76
N LYS A 139 -11.12 -17.39 5.12
CA LYS A 139 -12.33 -18.02 4.57
C LYS A 139 -13.36 -18.33 5.65
N GLU A 140 -12.93 -18.89 6.78
CA GLU A 140 -13.79 -19.21 7.91
C GLU A 140 -14.41 -17.96 8.55
N LYS A 141 -13.60 -16.91 8.76
CA LYS A 141 -14.08 -15.66 9.38
C LYS A 141 -14.91 -14.79 8.44
N TYR A 142 -14.65 -14.86 7.14
CA TYR A 142 -15.29 -14.00 6.14
C TYR A 142 -15.88 -14.83 4.99
N PRO A 143 -16.85 -15.73 5.26
CA PRO A 143 -17.40 -16.64 4.25
C PRO A 143 -18.11 -15.91 3.11
N ASN A 144 -18.67 -14.73 3.41
CA ASN A 144 -19.34 -13.88 2.42
C ASN A 144 -18.38 -13.18 1.45
N CYS A 145 -17.06 -13.22 1.70
CA CYS A 145 -16.10 -12.62 0.79
C CYS A 145 -15.84 -13.48 -0.46
N ILE A 146 -16.14 -14.79 -0.40
CA ILE A 146 -16.01 -15.73 -1.52
C ILE A 146 -17.27 -15.73 -2.38
N LYS A 147 -18.42 -15.37 -1.80
CA LYS A 147 -19.67 -15.27 -2.56
C LYS A 147 -19.54 -14.14 -3.58
N GLU A 148 -19.84 -14.44 -4.84
CA GLU A 148 -20.00 -13.45 -5.91
C GLU A 148 -20.91 -12.33 -5.40
N LEU A 149 -20.38 -11.11 -5.42
CA LEU A 149 -21.18 -9.93 -5.10
C LEU A 149 -22.20 -9.80 -6.22
N LYS A 150 -23.48 -9.95 -5.87
CA LYS A 150 -24.56 -9.30 -6.61
C LYS A 150 -24.15 -7.85 -6.79
N GLU A 151 -24.20 -7.40 -8.05
CA GLU A 151 -24.07 -6.02 -8.47
C GLU A 151 -24.69 -5.09 -7.41
N ILE A 152 -23.87 -4.19 -6.86
CA ILE A 152 -24.40 -3.07 -6.09
C ILE A 152 -25.07 -2.19 -7.13
N SER A 153 -26.38 -2.34 -7.31
CA SER A 153 -27.15 -1.40 -8.13
C SER A 153 -27.05 -0.03 -7.48
N ASP A 154 -26.79 0.97 -8.31
CA ASP A 154 -26.84 2.39 -7.98
C ASP A 154 -28.06 2.71 -7.10
N ALA A 155 -27.81 3.03 -5.84
CA ALA A 155 -28.78 3.70 -5.00
C ALA A 155 -28.04 4.71 -4.12
N ASP A 156 -28.33 5.96 -4.43
CA ASP A 156 -28.13 7.20 -3.67
C ASP A 156 -26.73 7.84 -3.68
N ASP A 157 -26.52 8.59 -4.77
CA ASP A 157 -26.02 9.96 -4.68
C ASP A 157 -26.72 10.73 -3.54
N ASN A 158 -25.94 11.19 -2.56
CA ASN A 158 -25.82 12.61 -2.21
C ASN A 158 -25.08 12.81 -0.87
N ASN A 159 -24.26 13.87 -0.84
CA ASN A 159 -23.60 14.49 0.32
C ASN A 159 -22.33 13.82 0.86
N PHE A 160 -21.22 14.03 0.17
CA PHE A 160 -19.94 14.26 0.86
C PHE A 160 -19.54 15.74 0.75
N THR A 161 -19.92 16.49 1.79
CA THR A 161 -19.35 17.80 2.11
C THR A 161 -17.83 17.68 2.18
N ASN A 162 -17.18 18.49 1.34
CA ASN A 162 -15.74 18.75 1.34
C ASN A 162 -15.32 19.34 2.70
N ASN A 163 -14.76 18.50 3.58
CA ASN A 163 -13.82 18.97 4.59
C ASN A 163 -12.43 18.51 4.19
N SER A 164 -11.66 19.49 3.72
CA SER A 164 -10.25 19.43 3.41
C SER A 164 -9.44 19.18 4.69
N ASP A 165 -9.09 17.92 4.92
CA ASP A 165 -7.88 17.52 5.66
C ASP A 165 -7.57 16.02 5.41
N THR A 166 -7.86 15.55 4.20
CA THR A 166 -7.58 14.18 3.78
C THR A 166 -6.10 14.04 3.46
N LYS A 167 -5.32 13.61 4.46
CA LYS A 167 -3.98 13.06 4.24
C LYS A 167 -4.10 11.92 3.20
N ASN A 168 -3.20 11.94 2.22
CA ASN A 168 -3.18 10.97 1.12
C ASN A 168 -3.13 9.53 1.69
N PRO A 169 -3.97 8.56 1.25
CA PRO A 169 -4.01 7.20 1.83
C PRO A 169 -2.69 6.42 1.72
N GLU A 170 -1.83 6.75 0.77
CA GLU A 170 -0.44 6.24 0.71
C GLU A 170 0.38 6.68 1.91
N THR A 171 0.24 7.93 2.35
CA THR A 171 0.83 8.40 3.60
C THR A 171 0.25 7.65 4.79
N GLU A 172 -1.02 7.22 4.80
CA GLU A 172 -1.59 6.45 5.91
C GLU A 172 -1.06 5.01 5.99
N VAL A 173 -0.91 4.32 4.85
CA VAL A 173 -0.33 2.96 4.82
C VAL A 173 1.16 3.00 5.17
N ILE A 174 1.90 3.96 4.61
CA ILE A 174 3.31 4.17 4.93
C ILE A 174 3.45 4.57 6.41
N ASP A 175 2.60 5.46 6.92
CA ASP A 175 2.62 5.85 8.33
C ASP A 175 2.24 4.68 9.26
N HIS A 176 1.32 3.80 8.84
CA HIS A 176 0.99 2.57 9.57
C HIS A 176 2.16 1.59 9.60
N GLN A 177 2.86 1.39 8.49
CA GLN A 177 4.04 0.52 8.45
C GLN A 177 5.22 1.11 9.23
N VAL A 178 5.45 2.42 9.13
CA VAL A 178 6.44 3.14 9.94
C VAL A 178 6.11 3.00 11.43
N LYS A 179 4.83 3.11 11.81
CA LYS A 179 4.36 2.88 13.18
C LYS A 179 4.69 1.47 13.68
N MET A 180 4.49 0.45 12.85
CA MET A 180 4.84 -0.93 13.17
C MET A 180 6.36 -1.15 13.33
N PHE A 181 7.18 -0.57 12.46
CA PHE A 181 8.63 -0.69 12.60
C PHE A 181 9.17 0.06 13.81
N ILE A 182 8.56 1.20 14.15
CA ILE A 182 8.87 1.91 15.38
C ILE A 182 8.54 1.04 16.59
N GLN A 183 7.41 0.34 16.61
CA GLN A 183 7.08 -0.64 17.65
C GLN A 183 8.11 -1.77 17.77
N MET A 184 8.68 -2.24 16.65
CA MET A 184 9.77 -3.22 16.66
C MET A 184 11.10 -2.64 17.19
N ILE A 185 11.37 -1.35 16.95
CA ILE A 185 12.56 -0.65 17.47
C ILE A 185 12.46 -0.42 18.98
N THR A 186 11.24 -0.18 19.47
CA THR A 186 10.94 0.14 20.88
C THR A 186 10.71 -1.08 21.75
N SER A 187 10.34 -2.22 21.17
CA SER A 187 10.18 -3.49 21.89
C SER A 187 11.54 -4.09 22.25
N ASN A 188 11.70 -4.45 23.53
CA ASN A 188 12.93 -5.06 24.05
C ASN A 188 13.04 -6.57 23.74
N ASP A 189 11.96 -7.20 23.26
CA ASP A 189 11.96 -8.61 22.88
C ASP A 189 12.61 -8.82 21.51
N GLN A 190 13.90 -9.14 21.54
CA GLN A 190 14.68 -9.53 20.36
C GLN A 190 14.47 -11.01 19.95
N SER A 191 13.63 -11.74 20.67
CA SER A 191 13.52 -13.21 20.63
C SER A 191 12.75 -13.78 19.44
N TYR A 192 12.02 -12.95 18.67
CA TYR A 192 11.11 -13.44 17.63
C TYR A 192 11.40 -12.96 16.20
N ILE A 193 12.54 -12.32 15.96
CA ILE A 193 12.82 -11.68 14.67
C ILE A 193 13.77 -12.53 13.81
N PRO A 194 13.37 -12.97 12.60
CA PRO A 194 14.26 -13.67 11.67
C PRO A 194 15.43 -12.77 11.27
N GLN A 195 16.65 -13.10 11.72
CA GLN A 195 17.87 -12.29 11.51
C GLN A 195 18.36 -12.25 10.04
N ASN A 196 17.70 -13.00 9.14
CA ASN A 196 18.13 -13.19 7.76
C ASN A 196 17.55 -12.21 6.74
N ILE A 197 16.78 -11.21 7.18
CA ILE A 197 16.14 -10.24 6.29
C ILE A 197 16.91 -8.89 6.32
N PRO A 198 17.23 -8.29 5.16
CA PRO A 198 17.97 -7.02 5.06
C PRO A 198 17.35 -5.86 5.87
N VAL A 199 16.02 -5.76 5.85
CA VAL A 199 15.24 -4.77 6.59
C VAL A 199 15.45 -4.90 8.09
N PHE A 200 15.47 -6.13 8.62
CA PHE A 200 15.66 -6.36 10.05
C PHE A 200 17.10 -6.08 10.49
N LYS A 201 18.10 -6.36 9.64
CA LYS A 201 19.48 -5.90 9.89
C LYS A 201 19.56 -4.37 9.97
N MET A 202 18.82 -3.68 9.10
CA MET A 202 18.75 -2.22 9.07
C MET A 202 18.02 -1.66 10.30
N ILE A 203 16.87 -2.22 10.66
CA ILE A 203 16.11 -1.90 11.88
C ILE A 203 16.99 -2.09 13.12
N HIS A 204 17.67 -3.23 13.23
CA HIS A 204 18.53 -3.51 14.38
C HIS A 204 19.73 -2.57 14.46
N LYS A 205 20.33 -2.21 13.31
CA LYS A 205 21.41 -1.21 13.23
C LYS A 205 20.92 0.18 13.65
N ILE A 206 19.68 0.55 13.31
CA ILE A 206 19.07 1.82 13.71
C ILE A 206 18.70 1.78 15.20
N ALA A 207 18.06 0.71 15.67
CA ALA A 207 17.63 0.52 17.05
C ALA A 207 18.79 0.57 18.06
N LYS A 208 19.97 0.05 17.68
CA LYS A 208 21.21 0.17 18.49
C LYS A 208 21.73 1.60 18.62
N LYS A 209 21.40 2.49 17.67
CA LYS A 209 21.85 3.90 17.64
C LYS A 209 20.87 4.87 18.32
N ILE A 210 19.75 4.37 18.81
CA ILE A 210 18.71 5.17 19.47
C ILE A 210 18.84 4.99 20.99
N LYS A 211 18.98 6.11 21.70
CA LYS A 211 19.05 6.13 23.17
C LYS A 211 17.75 5.58 23.79
N PRO A 212 17.78 4.97 24.98
CA PRO A 212 16.59 4.46 25.66
C PRO A 212 15.46 5.48 25.80
N GLU A 213 15.78 6.71 26.23
CA GLU A 213 14.82 7.81 26.38
C GLU A 213 14.10 8.15 25.06
N HIS A 214 14.83 8.09 23.95
CA HIS A 214 14.28 8.33 22.63
C HIS A 214 13.37 7.18 22.15
N LYS A 215 13.64 5.93 22.59
CA LYS A 215 12.72 4.81 22.33
C LYS A 215 11.42 5.02 23.09
N THR A 216 11.50 5.41 24.37
CA THR A 216 10.31 5.74 25.17
C THR A 216 9.51 6.88 24.54
N PHE A 217 10.19 7.93 24.06
CA PHE A 217 9.54 9.03 23.35
C PHE A 217 8.77 8.56 22.11
N LEU A 218 9.38 7.69 21.30
CA LEU A 218 8.72 7.11 20.12
C LEU A 218 7.52 6.24 20.52
N ARG A 219 7.59 5.47 21.61
CA ARG A 219 6.41 4.72 22.12
C ARG A 219 5.25 5.65 22.47
N LEU A 220 5.52 6.73 23.22
CA LEU A 220 4.47 7.65 23.61
C LEU A 220 3.74 8.26 22.40
N ILE A 221 4.48 8.58 21.34
CA ILE A 221 3.88 9.14 20.12
C ILE A 221 3.12 8.08 19.32
N PHE A 222 3.74 6.92 19.07
CA PHE A 222 3.21 5.94 18.12
C PHE A 222 2.32 4.90 18.81
N GLU A 223 2.69 4.35 19.96
CA GLU A 223 1.86 3.37 20.68
C GLU A 223 0.72 4.07 21.44
N ASN A 224 1.02 5.15 22.17
CA ASN A 224 0.04 5.82 23.02
C ASN A 224 -0.71 6.98 22.32
N GLY A 225 -0.28 7.39 21.12
CA GLY A 225 -0.95 8.43 20.34
C GLY A 225 -0.79 9.85 20.89
N LEU A 226 0.18 10.10 21.78
CA LEU A 226 0.44 11.45 22.30
C LEU A 226 1.00 12.34 21.20
N ASN A 227 0.69 13.63 21.27
CA ASN A 227 1.36 14.59 20.41
C ASN A 227 2.82 14.78 20.87
N ARG A 228 3.67 15.34 20.00
CA ARG A 228 5.12 15.44 20.25
C ARG A 228 5.46 16.23 21.52
N ARG A 229 4.65 17.24 21.83
CA ARG A 229 4.84 18.11 23.00
C ARG A 229 4.49 17.34 24.27
N GLU A 230 3.33 16.69 24.32
CA GLU A 230 2.89 15.89 25.45
C GLU A 230 3.85 14.72 25.74
N ALA A 231 4.33 14.04 24.70
CA ALA A 231 5.30 12.96 24.84
C ALA A 231 6.64 13.45 25.41
N GLY A 232 7.06 14.67 25.07
CA GLY A 232 8.28 15.28 25.57
C GLY A 232 8.14 15.80 26.99
N GLU A 233 6.99 16.40 27.33
CA GLU A 233 6.66 16.81 28.70
C GLU A 233 6.71 15.61 29.67
N LYS A 234 6.25 14.42 29.24
CA LYS A 234 6.38 13.17 30.01
C LYS A 234 7.83 12.71 30.26
N LEU A 235 8.78 13.21 29.47
CA LEU A 235 10.22 12.94 29.60
C LEU A 235 11.00 14.13 30.18
N GLY A 236 10.31 15.18 30.63
CA GLY A 236 10.93 16.39 31.17
C GLY A 236 11.55 17.31 30.10
N TRP A 237 11.14 17.18 28.84
CA TRP A 237 11.61 18.03 27.75
C TRP A 237 10.65 19.18 27.47
N ASN A 238 11.20 20.33 27.08
CA ASN A 238 10.40 21.44 26.57
C ASN A 238 9.99 21.21 25.09
N ALA A 239 9.10 22.07 24.57
CA ALA A 239 8.56 21.92 23.21
C ALA A 239 9.65 21.91 22.13
N ASP A 240 10.67 22.76 22.25
CA ASP A 240 11.74 22.88 21.27
C ASP A 240 12.65 21.65 21.28
N GLN A 241 12.99 21.14 22.47
CA GLN A 241 13.73 19.91 22.65
C GLN A 241 12.97 18.73 22.03
N SER A 242 11.66 18.63 22.30
CA SER A 242 10.79 17.57 21.78
C SER A 242 10.73 17.56 20.25
N ASN A 243 10.56 18.74 19.65
CA ASN A 243 10.58 18.89 18.19
C ASN A 243 11.95 18.57 17.59
N GLY A 244 13.03 19.04 18.21
CA GLY A 244 14.40 18.78 17.77
C GLY A 244 14.80 17.31 17.88
N VAL A 245 14.37 16.62 18.94
CA VAL A 245 14.58 15.18 19.12
C VAL A 245 13.75 14.40 18.08
N TYR A 246 12.47 14.73 17.91
CA TYR A 246 11.62 14.10 16.90
C TYR A 246 12.21 14.22 15.49
N ARG A 247 12.62 15.43 15.08
CA ARG A 247 13.23 15.66 13.76
C ARG A 247 14.46 14.77 13.54
N ARG A 248 15.40 14.75 14.49
CA ARG A 248 16.62 13.93 14.41
C ARG A 248 16.33 12.43 14.41
N LEU A 249 15.28 11.99 15.11
CA LEU A 249 14.84 10.59 15.08
C LEU A 249 14.24 10.22 13.72
N MET A 250 13.40 11.08 13.15
CA MET A 250 12.83 10.87 11.82
C MET A 250 13.90 10.92 10.73
N GLU A 251 14.92 11.76 10.83
CA GLU A 251 16.10 11.75 9.94
C GLU A 251 16.85 10.41 10.02
N LYS A 252 17.03 9.85 11.23
CA LYS A 252 17.64 8.52 11.41
C LYS A 252 16.78 7.38 10.87
N LEU A 253 15.46 7.55 10.86
CA LEU A 253 14.48 6.60 10.31
C LEU A 253 14.23 6.82 8.80
N ALA A 254 14.67 7.94 8.23
CA ALA A 254 14.45 8.28 6.83
C ALA A 254 14.95 7.19 5.85
N PRO A 255 16.12 6.56 6.06
CA PRO A 255 16.57 5.45 5.21
C PRO A 255 15.59 4.27 5.19
N LEU A 256 14.90 4.01 6.31
CA LEU A 256 13.86 2.98 6.39
C LEU A 256 12.64 3.40 5.57
N LYS A 257 12.25 4.68 5.66
CA LYS A 257 11.12 5.23 4.91
C LYS A 257 11.38 5.24 3.39
N THR A 258 12.58 5.59 2.95
CA THR A 258 12.97 5.53 1.54
C THR A 258 12.97 4.10 1.03
N TYR A 259 13.58 3.18 1.79
CA TYR A 259 13.58 1.76 1.45
C TYR A 259 12.15 1.19 1.32
N LEU A 260 11.22 1.63 2.18
CA LEU A 260 9.82 1.22 2.06
C LEU A 260 9.14 1.82 0.83
N LYS A 261 9.38 3.08 0.49
CA LYS A 261 8.82 3.69 -0.71
C LYS A 261 9.26 2.98 -1.99
N ASP A 262 10.56 2.73 -2.11
CA ASP A 262 11.15 2.06 -3.28
C ASP A 262 10.59 0.63 -3.46
N LEU A 263 10.04 0.03 -2.41
CA LEU A 263 9.48 -1.33 -2.43
C LEU A 263 7.99 -1.41 -2.78
N PHE A 264 7.28 -0.29 -2.76
CA PHE A 264 5.84 -0.24 -3.06
C PHE A 264 5.51 0.60 -4.30
N GLU A 265 6.51 1.23 -4.91
CA GLU A 265 6.37 1.97 -6.18
C GLU A 265 6.73 1.13 -7.42
N ASP A 266 7.11 -0.15 -7.26
CA ASP A 266 7.27 -1.17 -8.31
C ASP A 266 5.98 -1.99 -8.54
#